data_AF-A0A1C3X438-F1
#
_entry.id   AF-A0A1C3X438-F1
#
_cell.length_a   1.000
_cell.length_b   1.000
_cell.length_c   1.000
_cell.angle_alpha   90.00
_cell.angle_beta   90.00
_cell.angle_gamma   90.00
#
_symmetry.space_group_name_H-M   'P 1'
#
loop_
_entity.id
_entity.type
_entity.pdbx_description
1 polymer ?
#
loop_
_entity_poly.entity_id
_entity_poly.type
_entity_poly.pdbx_seq_one_letter_code
_entity_poly.pdbx_strand_id
1 'polypeptide(L)'
;MPDFIIETTYHLPIFRRRTYAADTLDAACRAAIDDDSWDVAEKDFDSSGPVHVTGIWDGAHAAYAGPPIQIPQQFEETVQRRARHFEILLGLLKMLFDDIRAARPPSPEWRARAAWAIARGEAILAGDPDPEEPVDAPKPSHVLVRLQEAGVRDAIAAVLEVDPSFRGLTPEAVTDDEVHAACVSIATTMDFSDVVGSAEFQAALSAIRSAHRRLMSD
;
A
#
# COMPACT_ATOMS: atom_id res chain seq x y z
N MET A 1 24.04 27.91 -14.89
CA MET A 1 23.19 26.89 -14.25
C MET A 1 24.09 25.72 -13.92
N PRO A 2 23.93 25.05 -12.77
CA PRO A 2 24.64 23.80 -12.50
C PRO A 2 24.11 22.68 -13.41
N ASP A 3 24.98 21.75 -13.80
CA ASP A 3 24.63 20.55 -14.54
C ASP A 3 24.54 19.36 -13.58
N PHE A 4 23.53 18.51 -13.74
CA PHE A 4 23.38 17.28 -12.96
C PHE A 4 23.28 16.08 -13.89
N ILE A 5 23.91 14.97 -13.50
CA ILE A 5 23.64 13.66 -14.10
C ILE A 5 22.64 12.93 -13.21
N ILE A 6 21.52 12.51 -13.80
CA ILE A 6 20.46 11.75 -13.13
C ILE A 6 20.40 10.36 -13.77
N GLU A 7 20.64 9.32 -12.98
CA GLU A 7 20.47 7.94 -13.41
C GLU A 7 19.07 7.44 -12.98
N THR A 8 18.34 6.89 -13.94
CA THR A 8 17.01 6.34 -13.73
C THR A 8 16.95 4.88 -14.16
N THR A 9 16.13 4.11 -13.46
CA THR A 9 15.82 2.72 -13.79
C THR A 9 14.34 2.45 -13.50
N TYR A 10 13.87 1.26 -13.82
CA TYR A 10 12.57 0.76 -13.39
C TYR A 10 12.72 -0.69 -12.93
N HIS A 11 11.80 -1.14 -12.07
CA HIS A 11 11.79 -2.53 -11.64
C HIS A 11 11.32 -3.41 -12.80
N LEU A 12 12.17 -4.32 -13.28
CA LEU A 12 11.81 -5.31 -14.30
C LEU A 12 11.75 -6.69 -13.65
N PRO A 13 10.54 -7.24 -13.40
CA PRO A 13 10.41 -8.58 -12.88
C PRO A 13 11.03 -9.62 -13.81
N ILE A 14 11.75 -10.58 -13.20
CA ILE A 14 12.30 -11.75 -13.87
C ILE A 14 11.72 -12.97 -13.18
N PHE A 15 10.95 -13.76 -13.92
CA PHE A 15 10.27 -14.95 -13.40
C PHE A 15 10.90 -16.22 -13.95
N ARG A 16 10.78 -17.31 -13.19
CA ARG A 16 11.01 -18.67 -13.68
C ARG A 16 9.82 -19.54 -13.27
N ARG A 17 9.42 -20.45 -14.14
CA ARG A 17 8.35 -21.43 -13.85
C ARG A 17 8.93 -22.83 -13.92
N ARG A 18 8.81 -23.59 -12.83
CA ARG A 18 9.29 -24.97 -12.70
C ARG A 18 8.35 -25.79 -11.84
N THR A 19 8.38 -27.10 -12.04
CA THR A 19 7.65 -28.06 -11.22
C THR A 19 8.57 -28.58 -10.12
N TYR A 20 8.11 -28.49 -8.87
CA TYR A 20 8.82 -29.03 -7.70
C TYR A 20 7.97 -30.12 -7.06
N ALA A 21 8.49 -31.35 -7.02
CA ALA A 21 7.84 -32.45 -6.33
C ALA A 21 8.17 -32.39 -4.83
N ALA A 22 7.15 -32.28 -3.99
CA ALA A 22 7.31 -32.28 -2.54
C ALA A 22 6.03 -32.78 -1.85
N ASP A 23 6.16 -33.23 -0.60
CA ASP A 23 5.04 -33.73 0.19
C ASP A 23 4.08 -32.62 0.67
N THR A 24 4.54 -31.37 0.67
CA THR A 24 3.74 -30.19 1.04
C THR A 24 4.03 -28.99 0.16
N LEU A 25 3.07 -28.07 0.05
CA LEU A 25 3.24 -26.79 -0.64
C LEU A 25 4.42 -26.00 -0.06
N ASP A 26 4.51 -25.90 1.27
CA ASP A 26 5.63 -25.25 1.94
C ASP A 26 7.00 -25.84 1.56
N ALA A 27 7.09 -27.17 1.44
CA ALA A 27 8.32 -27.83 1.03
C ALA A 27 8.65 -27.56 -0.45
N ALA A 28 7.64 -27.54 -1.33
CA ALA A 28 7.81 -27.15 -2.74
C ALA A 28 8.25 -25.68 -2.86
N CYS A 29 7.66 -24.76 -2.09
CA CYS A 29 8.04 -23.35 -2.05
C CYS A 29 9.48 -23.15 -1.56
N ARG A 30 9.91 -23.87 -0.52
CA ARG A 30 11.31 -23.84 -0.07
C ARG A 30 12.26 -24.35 -1.14
N ALA A 31 11.95 -25.50 -1.76
CA ALA A 31 12.74 -26.02 -2.88
C ALA A 31 12.82 -25.03 -4.05
N ALA A 32 11.74 -24.30 -4.32
CA ALA A 32 11.71 -23.26 -5.35
C ALA A 32 12.55 -22.02 -5.02
N ILE A 33 12.75 -21.70 -3.73
CA ILE A 33 13.64 -20.61 -3.29
C ILE A 33 15.10 -21.07 -3.31
N ASP A 34 15.36 -22.32 -2.93
CA ASP A 34 16.70 -22.90 -2.83
C ASP A 34 17.31 -23.28 -4.20
N ASP A 35 16.48 -23.46 -5.25
CA ASP A 35 16.95 -23.68 -6.63
C ASP A 35 17.72 -22.44 -7.12
N ASP A 36 18.98 -22.58 -7.50
CA ASP A 36 19.83 -21.48 -7.97
C ASP A 36 19.85 -21.33 -9.50
N SER A 37 19.20 -22.24 -10.24
CA SER A 37 19.23 -22.25 -11.70
C SER A 37 18.14 -21.34 -12.29
N TRP A 38 18.60 -20.35 -13.05
CA TRP A 38 17.77 -19.34 -13.73
C TRP A 38 17.77 -19.51 -15.26
N ASP A 39 18.10 -20.70 -15.77
CA ASP A 39 18.26 -20.96 -17.21
C ASP A 39 16.98 -20.76 -18.03
N VAL A 40 15.82 -20.80 -17.36
CA VAL A 40 14.48 -20.60 -17.95
C VAL A 40 13.85 -19.29 -17.50
N ALA A 41 14.68 -18.31 -17.15
CA ALA A 41 14.21 -17.00 -16.71
C ALA A 41 13.58 -16.21 -17.86
N GLU A 42 12.43 -15.61 -17.59
CA GLU A 42 11.69 -14.76 -18.51
C GLU A 42 11.56 -13.36 -17.91
N LYS A 43 11.75 -12.33 -18.73
CA LYS A 43 11.52 -10.94 -18.35
C LYS A 43 10.07 -10.60 -18.61
N ASP A 44 9.43 -9.96 -17.64
CA ASP A 44 8.07 -9.47 -17.78
C ASP A 44 8.08 -7.94 -17.87
N PHE A 45 7.95 -7.43 -19.10
CA PHE A 45 7.90 -6.00 -19.36
C PHE A 45 6.54 -5.40 -19.04
N ASP A 46 5.47 -6.19 -19.09
CA ASP A 46 4.10 -5.73 -18.89
C ASP A 46 3.84 -5.45 -17.39
N SER A 47 4.44 -6.22 -16.50
CA SER A 47 4.42 -6.01 -15.05
C SER A 47 5.54 -5.10 -14.52
N SER A 48 6.18 -4.31 -15.39
CA SER A 48 7.29 -3.45 -14.98
C SER A 48 6.84 -2.29 -14.07
N GLY A 49 7.67 -2.00 -13.05
CA GLY A 49 7.42 -0.92 -12.10
C GLY A 49 7.66 0.47 -12.71
N PRO A 50 7.29 1.55 -11.99
CA PRO A 50 7.55 2.90 -12.46
C PRO A 50 9.05 3.23 -12.49
N VAL A 51 9.41 4.16 -13.37
CA VAL A 51 10.77 4.72 -13.44
C VAL A 51 11.07 5.51 -12.18
N HIS A 52 12.24 5.31 -11.60
CA HIS A 52 12.73 5.97 -10.40
C HIS A 52 14.23 6.30 -10.52
N VAL A 53 14.71 7.20 -9.67
CA VAL A 53 16.11 7.65 -9.65
C VAL A 53 16.94 6.69 -8.81
N THR A 54 18.13 6.34 -9.30
CA THR A 54 19.11 5.47 -8.63
C THR A 54 20.47 6.13 -8.42
N GLY A 55 20.71 7.27 -9.07
CA GLY A 55 21.90 8.07 -8.83
C GLY A 55 21.75 9.53 -9.25
N ILE A 56 22.43 10.42 -8.52
CA ILE A 56 22.51 11.85 -8.79
C ILE A 56 23.96 12.29 -8.61
N TRP A 57 24.53 13.03 -9.56
CA TRP A 57 25.87 13.60 -9.45
C TRP A 57 25.88 15.06 -9.90
N ASP A 58 26.70 15.88 -9.23
CA ASP A 58 26.93 17.28 -9.59
C ASP A 58 28.07 17.41 -10.60
N GLY A 59 27.81 18.11 -11.70
CA GLY A 59 28.75 18.35 -12.76
C GLY A 59 28.62 17.39 -13.95
N ALA A 60 28.97 17.91 -15.13
CA ALA A 60 29.02 17.13 -16.35
C ALA A 60 30.02 15.97 -16.21
N HIS A 61 29.64 14.78 -16.68
CA HIS A 61 30.46 13.57 -16.65
C HIS A 61 30.89 13.09 -15.25
N ALA A 62 30.17 13.51 -14.19
CA ALA A 62 30.49 13.14 -12.82
C ALA A 62 29.98 11.73 -12.40
N ALA A 63 29.15 11.09 -13.22
CA ALA A 63 28.63 9.76 -12.94
C ALA A 63 29.77 8.76 -12.69
N TYR A 64 29.75 8.11 -11.52
CA TYR A 64 30.77 7.17 -11.05
C TYR A 64 32.19 7.75 -10.85
N ALA A 65 32.41 9.04 -11.11
CA ALA A 65 33.68 9.73 -10.89
C ALA A 65 33.82 10.29 -9.46
N GLY A 66 32.71 10.37 -8.72
CA GLY A 66 32.65 10.85 -7.34
C GLY A 66 31.45 10.29 -6.58
N PRO A 67 31.32 10.60 -5.27
CA PRO A 67 30.19 10.13 -4.47
C PRO A 67 28.88 10.73 -5.00
N PRO A 68 27.80 9.93 -5.12
CA PRO A 68 26.50 10.43 -5.52
C PRO A 68 25.91 11.33 -4.43
N ILE A 69 25.07 12.27 -4.84
CA ILE A 69 24.23 13.08 -3.96
C ILE A 69 23.07 12.21 -3.45
N GLN A 70 22.62 12.49 -2.23
CA GLN A 70 21.43 11.88 -1.65
C GLN A 70 20.22 12.08 -2.58
N ILE A 71 19.58 10.98 -2.96
CA ILE A 71 18.36 11.01 -3.77
C ILE A 71 17.21 11.51 -2.89
N PRO A 72 16.46 12.55 -3.30
CA PRO A 72 15.25 12.96 -2.59
C PRO A 72 14.23 11.82 -2.59
N GLN A 73 13.64 11.55 -1.42
CA GLN A 73 12.82 10.34 -1.19
C GLN A 73 11.62 10.25 -2.15
N GLN A 74 11.07 11.37 -2.64
CA GLN A 74 9.97 11.35 -3.60
C GLN A 74 10.33 10.73 -4.96
N PHE A 75 11.62 10.64 -5.31
CA PHE A 75 12.10 10.09 -6.58
C PHE A 75 12.55 8.63 -6.47
N GLU A 76 12.46 8.03 -5.29
CA GLU A 76 12.74 6.63 -5.09
C GLU A 76 11.61 5.74 -5.60
N GLU A 77 11.92 4.46 -5.78
CA GLU A 77 10.92 3.45 -6.12
C GLU A 77 9.77 3.46 -5.10
N THR A 78 8.53 3.31 -5.59
CA THR A 78 7.32 3.33 -4.76
C THR A 78 7.38 2.34 -3.60
N VAL A 79 7.95 1.15 -3.79
CA VAL A 79 8.11 0.14 -2.73
C VAL A 79 9.04 0.65 -1.63
N GLN A 80 10.15 1.31 -2.00
CA GLN A 80 11.08 1.90 -1.04
C GLN A 80 10.46 3.09 -0.29
N ARG A 81 9.71 3.94 -0.99
CA ARG A 81 8.93 5.02 -0.37
C ARG A 81 7.98 4.46 0.69
N ARG A 82 7.24 3.38 0.39
CA ARG A 82 6.35 2.69 1.33
C ARG A 82 7.11 2.07 2.51
N ALA A 83 8.23 1.40 2.26
CA ALA A 83 9.03 0.75 3.30
C ALA A 83 9.57 1.77 4.31
N ARG A 84 10.13 2.88 3.85
CA ARG A 84 10.60 3.97 4.73
C ARG A 84 9.45 4.68 5.44
N HIS A 85 8.32 4.84 4.75
CA HIS A 85 7.14 5.40 5.38
C HIS A 85 6.61 4.51 6.52
N PHE A 86 6.69 3.18 6.38
CA PHE A 86 6.34 2.25 7.44
C PHE A 86 7.18 2.45 8.71
N GLU A 87 8.48 2.73 8.58
CA GLU A 87 9.33 3.03 9.75
C GLU A 87 8.87 4.30 10.49
N ILE A 88 8.46 5.33 9.75
CA ILE A 88 7.92 6.58 10.31
C ILE A 88 6.61 6.31 11.05
N LEU A 89 5.68 5.58 10.43
CA LEU A 89 4.40 5.20 11.03
C LEU A 89 4.59 4.36 12.29
N LEU A 90 5.51 3.39 12.24
CA LEU A 90 5.85 2.55 13.39
C LEU A 90 6.44 3.37 14.54
N GLY A 91 7.32 4.33 14.23
CA GLY A 91 7.87 5.25 15.23
C GLY A 91 6.78 6.08 15.92
N LEU A 92 5.86 6.66 15.13
CA LEU A 92 4.73 7.42 15.65
C LEU A 92 3.80 6.56 16.52
N LEU A 93 3.52 5.33 16.10
CA LEU A 93 2.70 4.40 16.86
C LEU A 93 3.34 4.04 18.20
N LYS A 94 4.65 3.78 18.23
CA LYS A 94 5.39 3.53 19.46
C LYS A 94 5.31 4.71 20.42
N MET A 95 5.56 5.93 19.93
CA MET A 95 5.46 7.15 20.74
C MET A 95 4.05 7.33 21.33
N LEU A 96 3.01 7.14 20.52
CA LEU A 96 1.62 7.21 20.98
C LEU A 96 1.33 6.16 22.06
N PHE A 97 1.78 4.93 21.85
CA PHE A 97 1.58 3.84 22.80
C PHE A 97 2.27 4.10 24.13
N ASP A 98 3.49 4.64 24.11
CA ASP A 98 4.22 5.02 25.31
C ASP A 98 3.54 6.16 26.10
N ASP A 99 2.97 7.15 25.39
CA ASP A 99 2.18 8.20 26.03
C ASP A 99 0.88 7.67 26.64
N ILE A 100 0.16 6.80 25.94
CA ILE A 100 -1.04 6.12 26.47
C ILE A 100 -0.70 5.33 27.74
N ARG A 101 0.38 4.53 27.70
CA ARG A 101 0.84 3.74 28.85
C ARG A 101 1.19 4.61 30.05
N ALA A 102 1.70 5.81 29.81
CA ALA A 102 2.04 6.76 30.84
C ALA A 102 0.89 7.71 31.21
N ALA A 103 -0.31 7.52 30.65
CA ALA A 103 -1.46 8.41 30.80
C ALA A 103 -1.13 9.89 30.46
N ARG A 104 -0.27 10.11 29.47
CA ARG A 104 0.10 11.43 28.97
C ARG A 104 -0.65 11.75 27.67
N PRO A 105 -1.02 13.01 27.44
CA PRO A 105 -1.50 13.42 26.13
C PRO A 105 -0.34 13.44 25.11
N PRO A 106 -0.57 13.10 23.83
CA PRO A 106 0.44 13.22 22.80
C PRO A 106 0.96 14.65 22.65
N SER A 107 2.25 14.80 22.39
CA SER A 107 2.90 16.10 22.23
C SER A 107 2.43 16.82 20.95
N PRO A 108 2.52 18.17 20.88
CA PRO A 108 2.26 18.92 19.66
C PRO A 108 3.16 18.50 18.48
N GLU A 109 4.44 18.18 18.76
CA GLU A 109 5.40 17.69 17.76
C GLU A 109 4.96 16.34 17.19
N TRP A 110 4.51 15.43 18.04
CA TRP A 110 3.96 14.15 17.59
C TRP A 110 2.73 14.38 16.71
N ARG A 111 1.82 15.29 17.08
CA ARG A 111 0.62 15.61 16.27
C ARG A 111 0.99 16.17 14.90
N ALA A 112 1.94 17.11 14.84
CA ALA A 112 2.41 17.68 13.57
C ALA A 112 3.06 16.61 12.68
N ARG A 113 3.93 15.77 13.26
CA ARG A 113 4.59 14.68 12.53
C ARG A 113 3.61 13.59 12.08
N ALA A 114 2.57 13.32 12.87
CA ALA A 114 1.50 12.40 12.49
C ALA A 114 0.65 12.95 11.35
N ALA A 115 0.31 14.25 11.37
CA ALA A 115 -0.39 14.90 10.27
C ALA A 115 0.41 14.81 8.95
N TRP A 116 1.71 15.13 9.01
CA TRP A 116 2.60 14.99 7.85
C TRP A 116 2.73 13.55 7.38
N ALA A 117 2.87 12.59 8.30
CA ALA A 117 2.94 11.18 7.94
C ALA A 117 1.65 10.71 7.24
N ILE A 118 0.47 11.15 7.69
CA ILE A 118 -0.79 10.83 7.01
C ILE A 118 -0.81 11.39 5.59
N ALA A 119 -0.53 12.69 5.43
CA ALA A 119 -0.50 13.34 4.12
C ALA A 119 0.53 12.69 3.17
N ARG A 120 1.69 12.32 3.70
CA ARG A 120 2.71 11.59 2.95
C ARG A 120 2.25 10.20 2.54
N GLY A 121 1.59 9.46 3.43
CA GLY A 121 1.04 8.15 3.13
C GLY A 121 0.01 8.21 2.00
N GLU A 122 -0.87 9.19 2.04
CA GLU A 122 -1.85 9.47 0.98
C GLU A 122 -1.17 9.80 -0.35
N ALA A 123 -0.16 10.67 -0.34
CA ALA A 123 0.61 11.01 -1.54
C ALA A 123 1.32 9.78 -2.15
N ILE A 124 1.95 8.93 -1.32
CA ILE A 124 2.59 7.69 -1.78
C ILE A 124 1.57 6.73 -2.43
N LEU A 125 0.35 6.66 -1.90
CA LEU A 125 -0.72 5.84 -2.48
C LEU A 125 -1.23 6.40 -3.81
N ALA A 126 -1.30 7.73 -3.93
CA ALA A 126 -1.68 8.43 -5.16
C ALA A 126 -0.56 8.46 -6.21
N GLY A 127 0.69 8.18 -5.82
CA GLY A 127 1.86 8.33 -6.69
C GLY A 127 2.40 9.77 -6.75
N ASP A 128 1.95 10.64 -5.86
CA ASP A 128 2.28 12.06 -5.82
C ASP A 128 3.61 12.33 -5.07
N PRO A 129 4.20 13.54 -5.23
CA PRO A 129 5.34 13.98 -4.43
C PRO A 129 5.03 14.00 -2.93
N ASP A 130 6.06 13.82 -2.09
CA ASP A 130 5.92 13.99 -0.65
C ASP A 130 5.51 15.45 -0.33
N PRO A 131 4.62 15.68 0.66
CA PRO A 131 4.16 17.03 0.98
C PRO A 131 5.25 17.89 1.62
N GLU A 132 5.27 19.17 1.29
CA GLU A 132 6.11 20.16 1.97
C GLU A 132 5.64 20.37 3.42
N GLU A 133 6.58 20.41 4.37
CA GLU A 133 6.26 20.74 5.76
C GLU A 133 6.14 22.27 5.95
N PRO A 134 5.17 22.76 6.75
CA PRO A 134 4.18 22.01 7.52
C PRO A 134 2.88 21.73 6.74
N VAL A 135 2.20 20.62 7.07
CA VAL A 135 0.85 20.33 6.58
C VAL A 135 -0.19 20.59 7.67
N ASP A 136 -1.40 20.98 7.26
CA ASP A 136 -2.55 21.03 8.15
C ASP A 136 -2.90 19.63 8.66
N ALA A 137 -3.45 19.58 9.88
CA ALA A 137 -3.97 18.32 10.42
C ALA A 137 -5.07 17.78 9.49
N PRO A 138 -4.98 16.52 9.03
CA PRO A 138 -6.01 15.94 8.20
C PRO A 138 -7.34 15.95 8.96
N LYS A 139 -8.44 16.21 8.24
CA LYS A 139 -9.76 16.06 8.83
C LYS A 139 -9.94 14.59 9.24
N PRO A 140 -10.54 14.31 10.41
CA PRO A 140 -10.85 12.93 10.78
C PRO A 140 -11.64 12.25 9.67
N SER A 141 -11.10 11.15 9.14
CA SER A 141 -11.72 10.34 8.10
C SER A 141 -11.61 8.86 8.47
N HIS A 142 -12.60 8.08 8.04
CA HIS A 142 -12.65 6.65 8.28
C HIS A 142 -12.94 5.94 6.95
N VAL A 143 -12.14 4.94 6.61
CA VAL A 143 -12.37 4.09 5.44
C VAL A 143 -13.34 2.98 5.84
N LEU A 144 -14.60 3.08 5.42
CA LEU A 144 -15.65 2.10 5.73
C LEU A 144 -15.68 0.93 4.74
N VAL A 145 -15.38 1.21 3.47
CA VAL A 145 -15.36 0.21 2.39
C VAL A 145 -14.04 0.35 1.65
N ARG A 146 -13.36 -0.77 1.45
CA ARG A 146 -12.17 -0.86 0.60
C ARG A 146 -12.31 -2.10 -0.28
N LEU A 147 -12.47 -1.91 -1.58
CA LEU A 147 -12.42 -3.00 -2.56
C LEU A 147 -10.95 -3.20 -2.96
N GLN A 148 -10.44 -4.42 -2.80
CA GLN A 148 -9.07 -4.77 -3.17
C GLN A 148 -9.10 -5.99 -4.08
N GLU A 149 -8.45 -5.90 -5.24
CA GLU A 149 -8.41 -7.00 -6.23
C GLU A 149 -7.82 -8.29 -5.64
N ALA A 150 -6.79 -8.19 -4.80
CA ALA A 150 -6.26 -9.35 -4.05
C ALA A 150 -7.30 -9.97 -3.10
N GLY A 151 -8.13 -9.15 -2.44
CA GLY A 151 -9.25 -9.66 -1.63
C GLY A 151 -10.35 -10.29 -2.47
N VAL A 152 -10.55 -9.82 -3.71
CA VAL A 152 -11.47 -10.45 -4.68
C VAL A 152 -10.93 -11.80 -5.15
N ARG A 153 -9.61 -11.93 -5.33
CA ARG A 153 -8.96 -13.23 -5.62
C ARG A 153 -9.23 -14.26 -4.52
N ASP A 154 -9.07 -13.88 -3.25
CA ASP A 154 -9.39 -14.75 -2.11
C ASP A 154 -10.89 -15.12 -2.08
N ALA A 155 -11.77 -14.15 -2.38
CA ALA A 155 -13.21 -14.36 -2.44
C ALA A 155 -13.63 -15.29 -3.59
N ILE A 156 -12.99 -15.20 -4.76
CA ILE A 156 -13.23 -16.12 -5.89
C ILE A 156 -12.95 -17.56 -5.48
N ALA A 157 -11.82 -17.81 -4.81
CA ALA A 157 -11.49 -19.15 -4.33
C ALA A 157 -12.57 -19.69 -3.37
N ALA A 158 -13.02 -18.86 -2.42
CA ALA A 158 -14.07 -19.23 -1.48
C ALA A 158 -15.44 -19.47 -2.16
N VAL A 159 -15.81 -18.66 -3.17
CA VAL A 159 -17.06 -18.83 -3.92
C VAL A 159 -17.05 -20.12 -4.74
N LEU A 160 -15.94 -20.42 -5.43
CA LEU A 160 -15.81 -21.64 -6.24
C LEU A 160 -15.82 -22.92 -5.39
N GLU A 161 -15.37 -22.85 -4.14
CA GLU A 161 -15.45 -23.95 -3.19
C GLU A 161 -16.90 -24.26 -2.77
N VAL A 162 -17.71 -23.22 -2.55
CA VAL A 162 -19.05 -23.35 -1.94
C VAL A 162 -20.15 -23.48 -2.98
N ASP A 163 -20.01 -22.85 -4.16
CA ASP A 163 -21.07 -22.79 -5.16
C ASP A 163 -20.84 -23.80 -6.31
N PRO A 164 -21.64 -24.89 -6.37
CA PRO A 164 -21.48 -25.94 -7.39
C PRO A 164 -21.87 -25.48 -8.81
N SER A 165 -22.47 -24.31 -8.98
CA SER A 165 -22.81 -23.77 -10.30
C SER A 165 -21.57 -23.45 -11.14
N PHE A 166 -20.42 -23.22 -10.50
CA PHE A 166 -19.14 -22.92 -11.16
C PHE A 166 -18.22 -24.15 -11.29
N ARG A 167 -18.75 -25.37 -11.16
CA ARG A 167 -17.97 -26.61 -11.28
C ARG A 167 -17.18 -26.66 -12.60
N GLY A 168 -15.86 -26.84 -12.47
CA GLY A 168 -14.94 -26.92 -13.61
C GLY A 168 -14.18 -25.63 -13.87
N LEU A 169 -14.57 -24.51 -13.25
CA LEU A 169 -13.77 -23.30 -13.20
C LEU A 169 -12.77 -23.39 -12.04
N THR A 170 -11.51 -23.04 -12.30
CA THR A 170 -10.47 -22.97 -11.27
C THR A 170 -10.16 -21.51 -10.96
N PRO A 171 -9.70 -21.16 -9.74
CA PRO A 171 -9.34 -19.79 -9.40
C PRO A 171 -8.34 -19.16 -10.39
N GLU A 172 -7.41 -19.97 -10.91
CA GLU A 172 -6.37 -19.55 -11.88
C GLU A 172 -6.93 -19.28 -13.28
N ALA A 173 -8.11 -19.81 -13.60
CA ALA A 173 -8.78 -19.57 -14.87
C ALA A 173 -9.42 -18.17 -14.96
N VAL A 174 -9.63 -17.50 -13.81
CA VAL A 174 -10.08 -16.11 -13.79
C VAL A 174 -8.85 -15.21 -13.98
N THR A 175 -8.86 -14.36 -15.01
CA THR A 175 -7.70 -13.51 -15.34
C THR A 175 -7.64 -12.26 -14.47
N ASP A 176 -6.46 -11.62 -14.38
CA ASP A 176 -6.35 -10.34 -13.66
C ASP A 176 -7.19 -9.25 -14.33
N ASP A 177 -7.30 -9.27 -15.66
CA ASP A 177 -8.17 -8.35 -16.40
C ASP A 177 -9.66 -8.56 -16.06
N GLU A 178 -10.10 -9.80 -15.85
CA GLU A 178 -11.48 -10.10 -15.43
C GLU A 178 -11.75 -9.63 -14.00
N VAL A 179 -10.79 -9.83 -13.08
CA VAL A 179 -10.87 -9.31 -11.71
C VAL A 179 -10.88 -7.78 -11.71
N HIS A 180 -9.99 -7.17 -12.48
CA HIS A 180 -9.91 -5.72 -12.62
C HIS A 180 -11.20 -5.15 -13.20
N ALA A 181 -11.71 -5.71 -14.31
CA ALA A 181 -12.96 -5.31 -14.93
C ALA A 181 -14.16 -5.47 -13.98
N ALA A 182 -14.20 -6.56 -13.21
CA ALA A 182 -15.24 -6.78 -12.19
C ALA A 182 -15.15 -5.75 -11.06
N CYS A 183 -13.94 -5.45 -10.57
CA CYS A 183 -13.72 -4.44 -9.54
C CYS A 183 -14.12 -3.04 -10.02
N VAL A 184 -13.72 -2.66 -11.24
CA VAL A 184 -14.12 -1.39 -11.87
C VAL A 184 -15.64 -1.34 -12.07
N SER A 185 -16.26 -2.43 -12.53
CA SER A 185 -17.72 -2.51 -12.67
C SER A 185 -18.40 -2.27 -11.33
N ILE A 186 -18.03 -2.99 -10.28
CA ILE A 186 -18.64 -2.82 -8.95
C ILE A 186 -18.38 -1.42 -8.40
N ALA A 187 -17.15 -0.91 -8.50
CA ALA A 187 -16.80 0.43 -8.03
C ALA A 187 -17.58 1.54 -8.74
N THR A 188 -18.01 1.33 -9.99
CA THR A 188 -18.74 2.32 -10.78
C THR A 188 -20.26 2.15 -10.69
N THR A 189 -20.77 0.94 -10.43
CA THR A 189 -22.22 0.66 -10.38
C THR A 189 -22.79 0.56 -8.97
N MET A 190 -21.96 0.27 -7.95
CA MET A 190 -22.43 0.12 -6.58
C MET A 190 -22.73 1.49 -5.97
N ASP A 191 -23.93 1.63 -5.42
CA ASP A 191 -24.28 2.83 -4.67
C ASP A 191 -23.70 2.75 -3.25
N PHE A 192 -22.52 3.34 -3.07
CA PHE A 192 -21.88 3.44 -1.76
C PHE A 192 -22.57 4.45 -0.85
N SER A 193 -23.45 5.31 -1.37
CA SER A 193 -24.11 6.34 -0.56
C SER A 193 -25.07 5.74 0.46
N ASP A 194 -25.73 4.62 0.14
CA ASP A 194 -26.58 3.89 1.08
C ASP A 194 -25.77 3.26 2.22
N VAL A 195 -24.64 2.64 1.90
CA VAL A 195 -23.76 2.00 2.89
C VAL A 195 -23.13 3.03 3.82
N VAL A 196 -22.57 4.09 3.24
CA VAL A 196 -21.96 5.19 3.99
C VAL A 196 -23.02 5.93 4.81
N GLY A 197 -24.15 6.29 4.19
CA GLY A 197 -25.24 7.01 4.85
C GLY A 197 -25.84 6.22 6.02
N SER A 198 -25.98 4.90 5.89
CA SER A 198 -26.40 4.03 7.00
C SER A 198 -25.41 4.06 8.16
N ALA A 199 -24.10 3.95 7.87
CA ALA A 199 -23.05 4.01 8.89
C ALA A 199 -23.01 5.38 9.60
N GLU A 200 -23.12 6.48 8.83
CA GLU A 200 -23.20 7.84 9.36
C GLU A 200 -24.43 8.04 10.25
N PHE A 201 -25.59 7.55 9.83
CA PHE A 201 -26.82 7.61 10.62
C PHE A 201 -26.70 6.85 11.94
N GLN A 202 -26.11 5.64 11.92
CA GLN A 202 -25.86 4.88 13.15
C GLN A 202 -24.84 5.58 14.06
N ALA A 203 -23.78 6.16 13.50
CA ALA A 203 -22.81 6.96 14.25
C ALA A 203 -23.48 8.18 14.91
N ALA A 204 -24.36 8.88 14.19
CA ALA A 204 -25.13 10.01 14.70
C ALA A 204 -26.06 9.60 15.85
N LEU A 205 -26.83 8.51 15.69
CA LEU A 205 -27.68 7.98 16.75
C LEU A 205 -26.87 7.59 17.99
N SER A 206 -25.71 6.96 17.81
CA SER A 206 -24.80 6.60 18.90
C SER A 206 -24.31 7.84 19.66
N ALA A 207 -23.88 8.88 18.92
CA ALA A 207 -23.44 10.15 19.51
C ALA A 207 -24.57 10.84 20.29
N ILE A 208 -25.79 10.92 19.72
CA ILE A 208 -26.98 11.49 20.38
C ILE A 208 -27.32 10.73 21.66
N ARG A 209 -27.35 9.40 21.62
CA ARG A 209 -27.61 8.56 22.81
C ARG A 209 -26.55 8.75 23.88
N SER A 210 -25.28 8.91 23.50
CA SER A 210 -24.20 9.20 24.43
C SER A 210 -24.37 10.57 25.09
N ALA A 211 -24.69 11.60 24.31
CA ALA A 211 -24.97 12.95 24.83
C ALA A 211 -26.19 12.96 25.76
N HIS A 212 -27.27 12.28 25.38
CA HIS A 212 -28.49 12.18 26.19
C HIS A 212 -28.23 11.49 27.53
N ARG A 213 -27.48 10.37 27.54
CA ARG A 213 -27.09 9.69 28.79
C ARG A 213 -26.26 10.56 29.70
N ARG A 214 -25.30 11.31 29.15
CA ARG A 214 -24.48 12.26 29.93
C ARG A 214 -25.34 13.34 30.57
N LEU A 215 -26.28 13.94 29.83
CA LEU A 215 -27.18 14.99 30.32
C LEU A 215 -28.24 14.51 31.31
N MET A 216 -28.53 13.21 31.38
CA MET A 216 -29.47 12.62 32.34
C MET A 216 -28.78 12.04 33.59
N SER A 217 -27.44 12.02 33.62
CA SER A 217 -26.63 11.52 34.74
C SER A 217 -25.99 12.63 35.58
N ASP A 218 -26.18 13.90 35.18
CA ASP A 218 -25.90 15.12 35.96
C ASP A 218 -27.19 15.60 36.65
#